data_AF-A0A024T8Q3-F1
#
_entry.id   AF-A0A024T8Q3-F1
#
_cell.length_a   1.000
_cell.length_b   1.000
_cell.length_c   1.000
_cell.angle_alpha   90.00
_cell.angle_beta   90.00
_cell.angle_gamma   90.00
#
_symmetry.space_group_name_H-M   'P 1'
#
loop_
_entity.id
_entity.type
_entity.pdbx_description
1 polymer ?
#
loop_
_entity_poly.entity_id
_entity_poly.type
_entity_poly.pdbx_seq_one_letter_code
_entity_poly.pdbx_strand_id
1 'polypeptide(L)'
;MRHWASRRPVSDVVEDFKVSSRTASDWYSFCRDVCSSEMLKCEMKIGGVGSVVEIDETSLKKKSKYNCGKRHPECWLFGGVDRTTKKWFGVLTYEDRTKRTLSALIRKHVRPGTLIMSDKFGSYVSSNEEHTLANNPTLAGMGYSHQWVNHSENFVNPANGAHTQTVEGVWEVRVKQLFG
;
A
#
# COMPACT_ATOMS: atom_id res chain seq x y z
N MET A 1 -2.08 -6.40 -24.86
CA MET A 1 -1.63 -5.46 -23.81
C MET A 1 -2.60 -4.29 -23.59
N ARG A 2 -3.07 -3.56 -24.63
CA ARG A 2 -4.02 -2.43 -24.48
C ARG A 2 -5.33 -2.78 -23.74
N HIS A 3 -5.99 -3.88 -24.07
CA HIS A 3 -7.25 -4.31 -23.41
C HIS A 3 -7.08 -4.65 -21.92
N TRP A 4 -5.96 -5.31 -21.59
CA TRP A 4 -5.58 -5.59 -20.21
C TRP A 4 -5.27 -4.30 -19.45
N ALA A 5 -4.50 -3.38 -20.04
CA ALA A 5 -4.16 -2.10 -19.43
C ALA A 5 -5.37 -1.18 -19.24
N SER A 6 -6.39 -1.28 -20.10
CA SER A 6 -7.65 -0.53 -20.01
C SER A 6 -8.69 -1.17 -19.09
N ARG A 7 -8.31 -2.20 -18.31
CA ARG A 7 -9.20 -2.91 -17.35
C ARG A 7 -10.47 -3.49 -17.98
N ARG A 8 -10.45 -3.86 -19.26
CA ARG A 8 -11.62 -4.50 -19.88
C ARG A 8 -11.79 -5.93 -19.32
N PRO A 9 -13.03 -6.34 -18.99
CA PRO A 9 -13.32 -7.71 -18.58
C PRO A 9 -12.83 -8.75 -19.60
N VAL A 10 -12.43 -9.93 -19.09
CA VAL A 10 -12.00 -11.05 -19.95
C VAL A 10 -13.13 -11.51 -20.88
N SER A 11 -14.39 -11.42 -20.43
CA SER A 11 -15.59 -11.71 -21.23
C SER A 11 -15.64 -10.88 -22.50
N ASP A 12 -15.38 -9.58 -22.39
CA ASP A 12 -15.44 -8.66 -23.53
C ASP A 12 -14.33 -8.97 -24.55
N VAL A 13 -13.17 -9.42 -24.07
CA VAL A 13 -12.05 -9.83 -24.95
C VAL A 13 -12.36 -11.17 -25.63
N VAL A 14 -13.02 -12.09 -24.93
CA VAL A 14 -13.49 -13.36 -25.50
C VAL A 14 -14.50 -13.10 -26.62
N GLU A 15 -15.43 -12.17 -26.42
CA GLU A 15 -16.45 -11.80 -27.40
C GLU A 15 -15.84 -11.06 -28.60
N ASP A 16 -15.04 -10.02 -28.36
CA ASP A 16 -14.44 -9.18 -29.41
C ASP A 16 -13.49 -9.97 -30.31
N PHE A 17 -12.66 -10.83 -29.72
CA PHE A 17 -11.59 -11.54 -30.44
C PHE A 17 -11.93 -12.99 -30.76
N LYS A 18 -13.12 -13.47 -30.34
CA LYS A 18 -13.57 -14.86 -30.51
C LYS A 18 -12.54 -15.90 -30.04
N VAL A 19 -11.81 -15.57 -28.97
CA VAL A 19 -10.81 -16.44 -28.36
C VAL A 19 -11.42 -17.21 -27.20
N SER A 20 -10.85 -18.36 -26.85
CA SER A 20 -11.33 -19.09 -25.67
C SER A 20 -11.10 -18.30 -24.38
N SER A 21 -11.99 -18.45 -23.40
CA SER A 21 -11.83 -17.84 -22.07
C SER A 21 -10.50 -18.23 -21.40
N ARG A 22 -10.00 -19.43 -21.70
CA ARG A 22 -8.70 -19.92 -21.24
C ARG A 22 -7.57 -19.09 -21.84
N THR A 23 -7.56 -18.94 -23.17
CA THR A 23 -6.56 -18.13 -23.91
C THR A 23 -6.58 -16.67 -23.45
N ALA A 24 -7.75 -16.07 -23.27
CA ALA A 24 -7.86 -14.69 -22.79
C ALA A 24 -7.36 -14.53 -21.34
N SER A 25 -7.64 -15.51 -20.48
CA SER A 25 -7.14 -15.54 -19.09
C SER A 25 -5.63 -15.72 -19.03
N ASP A 26 -5.07 -16.64 -19.82
CA ASP A 26 -3.63 -16.89 -19.90
C ASP A 26 -2.90 -15.65 -20.40
N TRP A 27 -3.47 -14.96 -21.39
CA TRP A 27 -2.92 -13.70 -21.90
C TRP A 27 -2.93 -12.57 -20.85
N TYR A 28 -4.00 -12.47 -20.05
CA TYR A 28 -4.09 -11.51 -18.94
C TYR A 28 -3.10 -11.85 -17.83
N SER A 29 -2.86 -13.14 -17.56
CA SER A 29 -1.84 -13.60 -16.62
C SER A 29 -0.44 -13.27 -17.12
N PHE A 30 -0.13 -13.55 -18.38
CA PHE A 30 1.13 -13.17 -19.00
C PHE A 30 1.39 -11.65 -18.92
N CYS A 31 0.37 -10.82 -19.22
CA CYS A 31 0.50 -9.37 -19.08
C CYS A 31 0.76 -8.95 -17.63
N ARG A 32 0.10 -9.58 -16.65
CA ARG A 32 0.38 -9.36 -15.22
C ARG A 32 1.80 -9.75 -14.85
N ASP A 33 2.29 -10.88 -15.32
CA ASP A 33 3.62 -11.40 -14.98
C ASP A 33 4.71 -10.50 -15.54
N VAL A 34 4.59 -10.07 -16.80
CA VAL A 34 5.51 -9.11 -17.43
C VAL A 34 5.49 -7.78 -16.66
N CYS A 35 4.32 -7.20 -16.39
CA CYS A 35 4.25 -5.95 -15.65
C CYS A 35 4.75 -6.07 -14.21
N SER A 36 4.51 -7.20 -13.53
CA SER A 36 5.02 -7.46 -12.19
C SER A 36 6.55 -7.55 -12.21
N SER A 37 7.11 -8.23 -13.21
CA SER A 37 8.56 -8.37 -13.38
C SER A 37 9.25 -7.02 -13.63
N GLU A 38 8.64 -6.14 -14.42
CA GLU A 38 9.16 -4.80 -14.70
C GLU A 38 8.97 -3.86 -13.49
N MET A 39 7.86 -3.96 -12.76
CA MET A 39 7.67 -3.25 -11.49
C MET A 39 8.71 -3.65 -10.44
N LEU A 40 9.12 -4.92 -10.39
CA LEU A 40 10.17 -5.39 -9.48
C LEU A 40 11.56 -4.84 -9.82
N LYS A 41 11.80 -4.43 -11.08
CA LYS A 41 13.04 -3.79 -11.53
C LYS A 41 13.07 -2.29 -11.25
N CYS A 42 11.90 -1.64 -11.15
CA CYS A 42 11.80 -0.24 -10.80
C CYS A 42 12.04 -0.06 -9.29
N GLU A 43 13.05 0.74 -8.95
CA GLU A 43 13.21 1.22 -7.57
C GLU A 43 12.09 2.22 -7.27
N MET A 44 10.94 1.69 -6.84
CA MET A 44 9.78 2.46 -6.41
C MET A 44 10.08 3.12 -5.05
N LYS A 45 10.93 4.16 -5.08
CA LYS A 45 11.23 5.04 -3.95
C LYS A 45 10.53 6.38 -4.12
N ILE A 46 9.69 6.73 -3.14
CA ILE A 46 8.95 7.99 -3.07
C ILE A 46 9.46 8.86 -1.91
N GLY A 47 9.02 10.11 -1.84
CA GLY A 47 9.46 11.06 -0.82
C GLY A 47 10.80 11.73 -1.14
N GLY A 48 11.47 12.19 -0.08
CA GLY A 48 12.72 12.94 -0.10
C GLY A 48 12.66 14.14 0.85
N VAL A 49 13.76 14.89 0.91
CA VAL A 49 13.81 16.15 1.68
C VAL A 49 12.71 17.09 1.20
N GLY A 50 11.87 17.55 2.14
CA GLY A 50 10.73 18.44 1.85
C GLY A 50 9.47 17.72 1.37
N SER A 51 9.50 16.40 1.15
CA SER A 51 8.30 15.61 0.85
C SER A 51 7.60 15.13 2.11
N VAL A 52 6.28 14.96 1.98
CA VAL A 52 5.42 14.31 2.98
C VAL A 52 4.90 13.01 2.40
N VAL A 53 5.16 11.89 3.07
CA VAL A 53 4.67 10.57 2.68
C VAL A 53 3.74 10.03 3.76
N GLU A 54 2.49 9.75 3.38
CA GLU A 54 1.54 9.03 4.21
C GLU A 54 1.77 7.52 4.03
N ILE A 55 1.90 6.76 5.12
CA ILE A 55 2.01 5.30 5.11
C ILE A 55 0.84 4.67 5.87
N ASP A 56 0.40 3.49 5.42
CA ASP A 56 -0.73 2.77 6.02
C ASP A 56 -0.74 1.27 5.68
N GLU A 57 -1.46 0.50 6.49
CA GLU A 57 -1.75 -0.92 6.32
C GLU A 57 -3.25 -1.14 6.08
N THR A 58 -3.60 -1.84 5.00
CA THR A 58 -5.00 -2.17 4.72
C THR A 58 -5.20 -3.67 4.51
N SER A 59 -6.29 -4.20 5.08
CA SER A 59 -6.71 -5.58 4.84
C SER A 59 -7.40 -5.68 3.48
N LEU A 60 -6.92 -6.61 2.64
CA LEU A 60 -7.49 -6.97 1.35
C LEU A 60 -8.43 -8.17 1.44
N LYS A 61 -8.88 -8.53 2.65
CA LYS A 61 -9.79 -9.65 2.83
C LYS A 61 -11.06 -9.42 2.01
N LYS A 62 -11.37 -10.34 1.09
CA LYS A 62 -12.71 -10.43 0.50
C LYS A 62 -13.70 -10.60 1.64
N LYS A 63 -14.59 -9.63 1.86
CA LYS A 63 -15.70 -9.79 2.80
C LYS A 63 -16.49 -11.00 2.34
N SER A 64 -16.47 -12.11 3.09
CA SER A 64 -17.42 -13.19 2.82
C SER A 64 -18.80 -12.61 3.07
N LYS A 65 -19.62 -12.53 2.04
CA LYS A 65 -21.03 -12.19 2.21
C LYS A 65 -21.64 -13.26 3.13
N TYR A 66 -22.27 -12.82 4.23
CA TYR A 66 -23.02 -13.67 5.16
C TYR A 66 -22.24 -14.67 6.01
N ASN A 67 -20.94 -14.49 6.24
CA ASN A 67 -20.12 -15.42 7.06
C ASN A 67 -20.16 -16.89 6.55
N CYS A 68 -20.63 -17.09 5.31
CA CYS A 68 -20.76 -18.38 4.65
C CYS A 68 -19.69 -18.46 3.56
N GLY A 69 -18.71 -19.34 3.74
CA GLY A 69 -17.70 -19.64 2.71
C GLY A 69 -16.29 -19.92 3.25
N LYS A 70 -15.40 -20.29 2.33
CA LYS A 70 -13.98 -20.60 2.61
C LYS A 70 -13.29 -19.42 3.29
N ARG A 71 -12.62 -19.69 4.41
CA ARG A 71 -11.69 -18.73 5.04
C ARG A 71 -10.57 -18.42 4.04
N HIS A 72 -10.55 -17.20 3.53
CA HIS A 72 -9.42 -16.71 2.76
C HIS A 72 -8.28 -16.33 3.73
N PRO A 73 -7.03 -16.71 3.43
CA PRO A 73 -5.88 -16.32 4.25
C PRO A 73 -5.80 -14.80 4.37
N GLU A 74 -5.26 -14.31 5.49
CA GLU A 74 -5.16 -12.87 5.70
C GLU A 74 -4.20 -12.26 4.68
N CYS A 75 -4.75 -11.40 3.83
CA CYS A 75 -4.00 -10.66 2.84
C CYS A 75 -3.96 -9.20 3.29
N TRP A 76 -2.80 -8.75 3.77
CA TRP A 76 -2.56 -7.37 4.11
C TRP A 76 -1.66 -6.72 3.07
N LEU A 77 -1.92 -5.45 2.82
CA LEU A 77 -1.10 -4.56 2.01
C LEU A 77 -0.53 -3.48 2.92
N PHE A 78 0.78 -3.30 2.89
CA PHE A 78 1.45 -2.12 3.41
C PHE A 78 1.87 -1.22 2.26
N GLY A 79 1.74 0.08 2.43
CA GLY A 79 2.26 1.00 1.42
C GLY A 79 2.26 2.44 1.86
N GLY A 80 2.51 3.32 0.90
CA GLY A 80 2.47 4.75 1.14
C GLY A 80 2.36 5.59 -0.12
N VAL A 81 1.97 6.83 0.06
CA VAL A 81 1.77 7.83 -1.00
C VAL A 81 2.46 9.14 -0.63
N ASP A 82 3.16 9.71 -1.60
CA ASP A 82 3.69 11.07 -1.49
C ASP A 82 2.56 12.07 -1.76
N ARG A 83 2.28 12.95 -0.79
CA ARG A 83 1.12 13.86 -0.83
C ARG A 83 1.18 14.83 -2.01
N THR A 84 2.39 15.21 -2.44
CA THR A 84 2.62 16.21 -3.48
C THR A 84 2.56 15.56 -4.86
N THR A 85 3.37 14.53 -5.07
CA THR A 85 3.54 13.89 -6.38
C THR A 85 2.46 12.86 -6.69
N LYS A 86 1.69 12.43 -5.67
CA LYS A 86 0.70 11.35 -5.74
C LYS A 86 1.29 10.00 -6.19
N LYS A 87 2.62 9.87 -6.23
CA LYS A 87 3.30 8.59 -6.44
C LYS A 87 3.12 7.74 -5.19
N TRP A 88 2.87 6.46 -5.39
CA TRP A 88 2.61 5.52 -4.30
C TRP A 88 3.33 4.21 -4.53
N PHE A 89 3.53 3.46 -3.45
CA PHE A 89 3.96 2.06 -3.48
C PHE A 89 3.01 1.23 -2.61
N GLY A 90 2.86 -0.05 -2.95
CA GLY A 90 2.11 -1.02 -2.16
C GLY A 90 2.79 -2.38 -2.24
N VAL A 91 2.95 -3.03 -1.10
CA VAL A 91 3.61 -4.33 -0.95
C VAL A 91 2.69 -5.24 -0.15
N LEU A 92 2.44 -6.44 -0.68
CA LEU A 92 1.67 -7.46 0.03
C LEU A 92 2.52 -8.03 1.16
N THR A 93 2.08 -7.83 2.40
CA THR A 93 2.75 -8.33 3.60
C THR A 93 2.12 -9.62 4.12
N TYR A 94 0.92 -9.97 3.63
CA TYR A 94 0.15 -11.12 4.12
C TYR A 94 0.04 -11.08 5.66
N GLU A 95 0.54 -12.09 6.36
CA GLU A 95 0.49 -12.15 7.83
C GLU A 95 1.68 -11.45 8.52
N ASP A 96 2.78 -11.19 7.82
CA ASP A 96 3.99 -10.59 8.41
C ASP A 96 3.90 -9.05 8.43
N ARG A 97 3.34 -8.54 9.52
CA ARG A 97 3.29 -7.09 9.85
C ARG A 97 4.20 -6.75 11.02
N THR A 98 5.31 -7.47 11.17
CA THR A 98 6.25 -7.18 12.26
C THR A 98 6.90 -5.82 12.05
N LYS A 99 7.24 -5.12 13.16
CA LYS A 99 7.96 -3.84 13.11
C LYS A 99 9.20 -3.91 12.22
N ARG A 100 9.93 -5.03 12.27
CA ARG A 100 11.12 -5.28 11.43
C ARG A 100 10.79 -5.25 9.94
N THR A 101 9.77 -5.99 9.52
CA THR A 101 9.35 -6.09 8.11
C THR A 101 8.87 -4.73 7.60
N LEU A 102 8.01 -4.06 8.36
CA LEU A 102 7.50 -2.74 7.99
C LEU A 102 8.61 -1.69 7.91
N SER A 103 9.56 -1.70 8.85
CA SER A 103 10.71 -0.79 8.82
C SER A 103 11.63 -1.05 7.61
N ALA A 104 11.84 -2.32 7.25
CA ALA A 104 12.61 -2.66 6.05
C ALA A 104 11.92 -2.14 4.78
N LEU A 105 10.59 -2.25 4.71
CA LEU A 105 9.80 -1.71 3.59
C LEU A 105 9.87 -0.19 3.53
N ILE A 106 9.74 0.51 4.65
CA ILE A 106 9.92 1.98 4.72
C ILE A 106 11.32 2.37 4.22
N ARG A 107 12.38 1.71 4.71
CA ARG A 107 13.76 1.99 4.28
C ARG A 107 13.96 1.75 2.78
N LYS A 108 13.29 0.74 2.22
CA LYS A 108 13.38 0.37 0.81
C LYS A 108 12.61 1.32 -0.10
N HIS A 109 11.45 1.81 0.32
CA HIS A 109 10.51 2.52 -0.56
C HIS A 109 10.32 4.00 -0.24
N VAL A 110 10.87 4.50 0.85
CA VAL A 110 10.87 5.93 1.21
C VAL A 110 12.28 6.47 1.16
N ARG A 111 12.46 7.67 0.57
CA ARG A 111 13.78 8.32 0.47
C ARG A 111 14.17 8.98 1.80
N PRO A 112 15.45 8.96 2.21
CA PRO A 112 15.94 9.67 3.38
C PRO A 112 15.48 11.15 3.45
N GLY A 113 15.33 11.67 4.66
CA GLY A 113 14.92 13.07 4.89
C GLY A 113 13.43 13.35 4.72
N THR A 114 12.62 12.31 4.47
CA THR A 114 11.16 12.44 4.31
C THR A 114 10.46 12.71 5.64
N LEU A 115 9.42 13.55 5.61
CA LEU A 115 8.42 13.60 6.68
C LEU A 115 7.39 12.48 6.46
N ILE A 116 7.39 11.48 7.33
CA ILE A 116 6.46 10.35 7.28
C ILE A 116 5.24 10.68 8.17
N MET A 117 4.04 10.40 7.66
CA MET A 117 2.77 10.47 8.39
C MET A 117 2.14 9.08 8.48
N SER A 118 1.67 8.67 9.65
CA SER A 118 0.98 7.38 9.83
C SER A 118 -0.17 7.47 10.84
N ASP A 119 -1.06 6.48 10.87
CA ASP A 119 -1.96 6.27 12.00
C ASP A 119 -1.17 5.80 13.25
N LYS A 120 -1.76 5.97 14.44
CA LYS A 120 -1.25 5.51 15.73
C LYS A 120 -1.33 3.99 15.80
N PHE A 121 -0.32 3.33 15.25
CA PHE A 121 -0.20 1.89 15.31
C PHE A 121 0.84 1.45 16.35
N GLY A 122 0.47 0.48 17.19
CA GLY A 122 1.31 -0.02 18.29
C GLY A 122 2.65 -0.66 17.88
N SER A 123 2.82 -1.05 16.60
CA SER A 123 4.13 -1.49 16.07
C SER A 123 5.05 -0.34 15.69
N TYR A 124 4.50 0.83 15.35
CA TYR A 124 5.29 2.03 15.07
C TYR A 124 5.59 2.82 16.33
N VAL A 125 4.62 2.89 17.26
CA VAL A 125 4.68 3.65 18.52
C VAL A 125 4.48 2.72 19.71
N SER A 126 5.41 2.67 20.67
CA SER A 126 5.20 1.86 21.89
C SER A 126 4.24 2.55 22.87
N SER A 127 3.80 1.79 23.86
CA SER A 127 2.93 2.20 24.98
C SER A 127 3.41 3.43 25.75
N ASN A 128 4.68 3.83 25.62
CA ASN A 128 5.26 4.96 26.35
C ASN A 128 5.50 6.19 25.47
N GLU A 129 5.03 6.20 24.20
CA GLU A 129 5.23 7.28 23.21
C GLU A 129 6.69 7.59 22.83
N GLU A 130 7.67 6.96 23.48
CA GLU A 130 9.11 7.17 23.25
C GLU A 130 9.64 6.49 21.97
N HIS A 131 8.96 5.46 21.48
CA HIS A 131 9.40 4.73 20.28
C HIS A 131 8.72 5.28 19.03
N THR A 132 9.18 6.37 18.45
CA THR A 132 8.73 6.83 17.12
C THR A 132 9.53 6.17 15.99
N LEU A 133 9.12 6.34 14.73
CA LEU A 133 9.93 5.89 13.58
C LEU A 133 11.35 6.49 13.60
N ALA A 134 11.51 7.70 14.14
CA ALA A 134 12.80 8.38 14.27
C ALA A 134 13.75 7.65 15.25
N ASN A 135 13.19 7.00 16.28
CA ASN A 135 13.95 6.27 17.29
C ASN A 135 14.11 4.77 16.95
N ASN A 136 13.75 4.37 15.73
CA ASN A 136 13.87 2.99 15.29
C ASN A 136 15.30 2.69 14.81
N PRO A 137 16.04 1.75 15.44
CA PRO A 137 17.42 1.43 15.06
C PRO A 137 17.59 1.03 13.59
N THR A 138 16.58 0.37 13.00
CA THR A 138 16.61 -0.06 11.60
C THR A 138 16.51 1.10 10.60
N LEU A 139 15.99 2.25 11.06
CA LEU A 139 15.85 3.48 10.30
C LEU A 139 16.87 4.56 10.72
N ALA A 140 17.79 4.23 11.61
CA ALA A 140 18.85 5.13 12.04
C ALA A 140 19.66 5.63 10.82
N GLY A 141 20.00 6.92 10.85
CA GLY A 141 20.73 7.59 9.78
C GLY A 141 19.89 7.96 8.54
N MET A 142 18.60 7.62 8.48
CA MET A 142 17.73 7.99 7.36
C MET A 142 17.19 9.43 7.46
N GLY A 143 17.32 10.08 8.63
CA GLY A 143 16.86 11.46 8.83
C GLY A 143 15.35 11.65 8.70
N TYR A 144 14.56 10.61 8.98
CA TYR A 144 13.10 10.73 8.92
C TYR A 144 12.56 11.58 10.05
N SER A 145 11.63 12.47 9.70
CA SER A 145 10.72 13.07 10.67
C SER A 145 9.41 12.27 10.67
N HIS A 146 8.75 12.16 11.80
CA HIS A 146 7.51 11.38 11.92
C HIS A 146 6.42 12.18 12.62
N GLN A 147 5.25 12.20 12.00
CA GLN A 147 4.00 12.68 12.59
C GLN A 147 2.98 11.55 12.57
N TRP A 148 2.10 11.53 13.57
CA TRP A 148 1.05 10.53 13.66
C TRP A 148 -0.28 11.14 14.08
N VAL A 149 -1.35 10.43 13.76
CA VAL A 149 -2.73 10.82 14.06
C VAL A 149 -3.35 9.72 14.91
N ASN A 150 -4.09 10.10 15.95
CA ASN A 150 -4.85 9.15 16.76
C ASN A 150 -6.28 9.06 16.24
N HIS A 151 -6.59 8.08 15.40
CA HIS A 151 -7.94 7.94 14.83
C HIS A 151 -9.01 7.55 15.85
N SER A 152 -8.66 7.17 17.10
CA SER A 152 -9.64 6.98 18.17
C SER A 152 -10.10 8.28 18.82
N GLU A 153 -9.38 9.38 18.63
CA GLU A 153 -9.67 10.68 19.27
C GLU A 153 -9.99 11.78 18.26
N ASN A 154 -9.31 11.82 17.09
CA ASN A 154 -9.54 12.84 16.06
C ASN A 154 -9.20 12.33 14.64
N PHE A 155 -10.09 12.56 13.66
CA PHE A 155 -9.88 12.22 12.23
C PHE A 155 -8.84 13.12 11.52
N VAL A 156 -8.52 14.25 12.12
CA VAL A 156 -7.47 15.18 11.72
C VAL A 156 -6.81 15.65 13.00
N ASN A 157 -5.48 15.56 13.11
CA ASN A 157 -4.81 16.05 14.31
C ASN A 157 -4.95 17.59 14.39
N PRO A 158 -5.64 18.13 15.41
CA PRO A 158 -5.93 19.57 15.47
C PRO A 158 -4.69 20.42 15.78
N ALA A 159 -3.61 19.84 16.29
CA ALA A 159 -2.38 20.55 16.63
C ALA A 159 -1.41 20.74 15.44
N ASN A 160 -1.46 19.85 14.44
CA ASN A 160 -0.52 19.90 13.31
C ASN A 160 -1.16 19.61 11.93
N GLY A 161 -2.47 19.36 11.87
CA GLY A 161 -3.22 19.11 10.63
C GLY A 161 -2.93 17.77 9.95
N ALA A 162 -2.20 16.86 10.59
CA ALA A 162 -1.87 15.56 10.03
C ALA A 162 -3.15 14.71 9.83
N HIS A 163 -3.22 14.01 8.70
CA HIS A 163 -4.29 13.09 8.31
C HIS A 163 -3.75 12.10 7.26
N THR A 164 -4.30 10.89 7.22
CA THR A 164 -3.93 9.79 6.31
C THR A 164 -4.99 9.51 5.24
N GLN A 165 -5.87 10.48 4.98
CA GLN A 165 -7.00 10.30 4.04
C GLN A 165 -6.55 10.08 2.60
N THR A 166 -5.36 10.57 2.21
CA THR A 166 -4.87 10.40 0.83
C THR A 166 -4.52 8.94 0.58
N VAL A 167 -3.85 8.29 1.54
CA VAL A 167 -3.44 6.89 1.41
C VAL A 167 -4.66 5.95 1.45
N GLU A 168 -5.65 6.22 2.30
CA GLU A 168 -6.92 5.49 2.33
C GLU A 168 -7.68 5.56 0.99
N GLY A 169 -7.77 6.77 0.40
CA GLY A 169 -8.39 6.96 -0.91
C GLY A 169 -7.66 6.21 -2.04
N VAL A 170 -6.32 6.15 -1.99
CA VAL A 170 -5.53 5.36 -2.94
C VAL A 170 -5.85 3.86 -2.81
N TRP A 171 -5.97 3.34 -1.58
CA TRP A 171 -6.34 1.95 -1.36
C TRP A 171 -7.70 1.58 -1.92
N GLU A 172 -8.72 2.43 -1.69
CA GLU A 172 -10.06 2.19 -2.23
C GLU A 172 -10.06 2.16 -3.76
N VAL A 173 -9.47 3.16 -4.42
CA VAL A 173 -9.56 3.31 -5.88
C VAL A 173 -8.59 2.40 -6.63
N ARG A 174 -7.36 2.24 -6.13
CA ARG A 174 -6.29 1.55 -6.86
C ARG A 174 -6.17 0.08 -6.51
N VAL A 175 -6.60 -0.32 -5.31
CA VAL A 175 -6.34 -1.68 -4.81
C VAL A 175 -7.64 -2.43 -4.58
N LYS A 176 -8.53 -1.97 -3.69
CA LYS A 176 -9.72 -2.74 -3.29
C LYS A 176 -10.70 -2.98 -4.44
N GLN A 177 -10.82 -2.05 -5.40
CA GLN A 177 -11.58 -2.27 -6.64
C GLN A 177 -11.04 -3.41 -7.52
N LEU A 178 -9.77 -3.82 -7.38
CA LEU A 178 -9.17 -4.94 -8.13
C LEU A 178 -9.42 -6.30 -7.45
N PHE A 179 -9.73 -6.29 -6.15
CA PHE A 179 -10.02 -7.49 -5.35
C PHE A 179 -11.51 -7.66 -5.05
N GLY A 180 -12.36 -6.70 -5.46
CA GLY A 180 -13.83 -6.75 -5.38
C GLY A 180 -14.44 -7.75 -6.34
#